data_AF-A0A9W6G1F0-F1
#
_entry.id   AF-A0A9W6G1F0-F1
#
_cell.length_a   1.000
_cell.length_b   1.000
_cell.length_c   1.000
_cell.angle_alpha   90.00
_cell.angle_beta   90.00
_cell.angle_gamma   90.00
#
_symmetry.space_group_name_H-M   'P 1'
#
loop_
_entity.id
_entity.type
_entity.pdbx_description
1 polymer ?
#
loop_
_entity_poly.entity_id
_entity_poly.type
_entity_poly.pdbx_seq_one_letter_code
_entity_poly.pdbx_strand_id
1 'polypeptide(L)'
;MLVARSWKSYLALFALVGGGFAAGLALGYRIFACPPGTRQHSHTHMAGYRFTSPLLDCEIVADRTAGSELQPFRYKVSELIARRTEAGDADHVAMYFRHLESGASFNIDAQEKFIPASLLKIPVMIAWLKRAERDQTVLGRTFRYDGATDWSAPQAIKPRKTLTPHASYTVDDLIFRMIAYSDNNAWRLLLDNIDTRELDAIVADLNVDFDPSQAATDSMSVKAYSSFYRVLYNATYLNREMSEKALRYLSSVDFRDGILGGVPAGVTVASKFGEKTLEESGIRELHEFGIVYHPRGAYLLGIMTKGHDFARLASVIREISRVVYSEVSSQRVMRAE
;
A
#
# COMPACT_ATOMS: atom_id res chain seq x y z
N MET A 1 -32.16 -60.78 -39.81
CA MET A 1 -30.83 -61.37 -39.49
C MET A 1 -29.89 -60.23 -39.12
N LEU A 2 -29.65 -60.04 -37.83
CA LEU A 2 -28.72 -59.04 -37.30
C LEU A 2 -27.28 -59.51 -37.49
N VAL A 3 -26.46 -58.68 -38.15
CA VAL A 3 -25.03 -58.94 -38.37
C VAL A 3 -24.28 -58.69 -37.07
N ALA A 4 -23.75 -59.76 -36.48
CA ALA A 4 -22.83 -59.69 -35.36
C ALA A 4 -21.52 -59.00 -35.80
N ARG A 5 -21.37 -57.70 -35.50
CA ARG A 5 -20.10 -56.99 -35.65
C ARG A 5 -19.13 -57.43 -34.55
N SER A 6 -18.05 -58.06 -34.99
CA SER A 6 -16.94 -58.60 -34.19
C SER A 6 -16.41 -57.62 -33.12
N TRP A 7 -16.52 -58.03 -31.85
CA TRP A 7 -15.94 -57.37 -30.67
C TRP A 7 -14.43 -57.11 -30.79
N LYS A 8 -13.71 -57.92 -31.61
CA LYS A 8 -12.27 -57.78 -31.82
C LYS A 8 -11.88 -56.44 -32.48
N SER A 9 -12.77 -55.86 -33.28
CA SER A 9 -12.52 -54.60 -33.97
C SER A 9 -12.54 -53.39 -33.02
N TYR A 10 -13.33 -53.45 -31.94
CA TYR A 10 -13.40 -52.38 -30.93
C TYR A 10 -12.20 -52.41 -29.96
N LEU A 11 -11.73 -53.61 -29.58
CA LEU A 11 -10.53 -53.76 -28.77
C LEU A 11 -9.27 -53.23 -29.47
N ALA A 12 -9.13 -53.49 -30.77
CA ALA A 12 -8.01 -52.96 -31.56
C ALA A 12 -8.03 -51.42 -31.62
N LEU A 13 -9.22 -50.82 -31.76
CA LEU A 13 -9.38 -49.37 -31.78
C LEU A 13 -9.06 -48.74 -30.40
N PHE A 14 -9.51 -49.35 -29.30
CA PHE A 14 -9.19 -48.88 -27.95
C PHE A 14 -7.70 -49.00 -27.61
N ALA A 15 -7.03 -50.07 -28.05
CA ALA A 15 -5.59 -50.23 -27.86
C ALA A 15 -4.78 -49.19 -28.66
N LEU A 16 -5.20 -48.85 -29.88
CA LEU A 16 -4.58 -47.81 -30.69
C LEU A 16 -4.76 -46.41 -30.10
N VAL A 17 -5.96 -46.08 -29.61
CA VAL A 17 -6.24 -44.78 -28.98
C VAL A 17 -5.52 -44.65 -27.63
N GLY A 18 -5.55 -45.69 -26.80
CA GLY A 18 -4.84 -45.71 -25.53
C GLY A 18 -3.31 -45.65 -25.67
N GLY A 19 -2.76 -46.36 -26.66
CA GLY A 19 -1.33 -46.32 -26.99
C GLY A 19 -0.88 -44.95 -27.50
N GLY A 20 -1.68 -44.32 -28.36
CA GLY A 20 -1.42 -42.95 -28.84
C GLY A 20 -1.44 -41.91 -27.71
N PHE A 21 -2.37 -42.04 -26.77
CA PHE A 21 -2.47 -41.13 -25.62
C PHE A 21 -1.29 -41.28 -24.64
N ALA A 22 -0.88 -42.52 -24.34
CA ALA A 22 0.26 -42.78 -23.47
C ALA A 22 1.59 -42.33 -24.10
N ALA A 23 1.78 -42.59 -25.41
CA ALA A 23 2.95 -42.12 -26.14
C ALA A 23 2.99 -40.58 -26.22
N GLY A 24 1.83 -39.93 -26.41
CA GLY A 24 1.70 -38.47 -26.39
C GLY A 24 2.05 -37.86 -25.03
N LEU A 25 1.62 -38.47 -23.92
CA LEU A 25 1.99 -38.03 -22.57
C LEU A 25 3.48 -38.22 -22.28
N ALA A 26 4.07 -39.34 -22.71
CA ALA A 26 5.49 -39.61 -22.50
C ALA A 26 6.38 -38.66 -23.34
N LEU A 27 6.00 -38.40 -24.59
CA LEU A 27 6.71 -37.46 -25.46
C LEU A 27 6.53 -36.02 -24.98
N GLY A 28 5.32 -35.66 -24.54
CA GLY A 28 5.04 -34.37 -23.92
C GLY A 28 5.86 -34.15 -22.64
N TYR A 29 5.98 -35.17 -21.78
CA TYR A 29 6.80 -35.07 -20.57
C TYR A 29 8.29 -34.93 -20.91
N ARG A 30 8.79 -35.56 -21.99
CA ARG A 30 10.21 -35.40 -22.38
C ARG A 30 10.51 -34.09 -23.11
N ILE A 31 9.57 -33.54 -23.85
CA ILE A 31 9.74 -32.26 -24.58
C ILE A 31 9.48 -31.06 -23.66
N PHE A 32 8.56 -31.19 -22.70
CA PHE A 32 8.16 -30.11 -21.77
C PHE A 32 8.67 -30.28 -20.33
N ALA A 33 9.45 -31.33 -20.02
CA ALA A 33 10.22 -31.38 -18.77
C ALA A 33 11.36 -30.35 -18.85
N CYS A 34 11.03 -29.10 -18.56
CA CYS A 34 12.01 -28.10 -18.21
C CYS A 34 12.70 -28.56 -16.91
N PRO A 35 14.03 -28.52 -16.80
CA PRO A 35 14.71 -28.77 -15.54
C PRO A 35 14.15 -27.79 -14.48
N PRO A 36 14.11 -28.15 -13.19
CA PRO A 36 13.79 -27.19 -12.13
C PRO A 36 14.93 -26.17 -12.06
N GLY A 37 14.84 -25.14 -12.90
CA GLY A 37 15.66 -23.95 -12.81
C GLY A 37 15.08 -23.05 -11.74
N THR A 38 15.86 -22.76 -10.70
CA THR A 38 15.64 -21.65 -9.79
C THR A 38 15.57 -20.35 -10.60
N ARG A 39 14.50 -19.58 -10.42
CA ARG A 39 14.28 -18.29 -11.10
C ARG A 39 13.88 -17.25 -10.06
N GLN A 40 14.36 -16.04 -10.26
CA GLN A 40 14.22 -14.90 -9.35
C GLN A 40 13.71 -13.71 -10.17
N HIS A 41 12.83 -12.89 -9.58
CA HIS A 41 12.48 -11.60 -10.16
C HIS A 41 13.68 -10.67 -9.98
N SER A 42 14.32 -10.23 -11.07
CA SER A 42 15.37 -9.22 -11.01
C SER A 42 14.75 -7.85 -11.29
N HIS A 43 14.72 -7.01 -10.26
CA HIS A 43 14.46 -5.59 -10.41
C HIS A 43 15.80 -4.88 -10.33
N THR A 44 16.22 -4.23 -11.42
CA THR A 44 17.42 -3.38 -11.36
C THR A 44 17.01 -1.99 -10.91
N HIS A 45 17.70 -1.46 -9.89
CA HIS A 45 17.41 -0.15 -9.31
C HIS A 45 18.64 0.76 -9.42
N MET A 46 18.43 2.08 -9.52
CA MET A 46 19.54 3.04 -9.47
C MET A 46 20.03 3.26 -8.04
N ALA A 47 21.35 3.34 -7.85
CA ALA A 47 21.97 3.76 -6.60
C ALA A 47 21.91 5.29 -6.38
N GLY A 48 22.06 5.73 -5.11
CA GLY A 48 22.22 7.16 -4.74
C GLY A 48 21.01 7.83 -4.07
N TYR A 49 19.94 7.08 -3.83
CA TYR A 49 18.68 7.56 -3.24
C TYR A 49 18.39 6.87 -1.90
N ARG A 50 17.75 7.56 -0.95
CA ARG A 50 17.55 7.05 0.43
C ARG A 50 16.20 6.39 0.63
N PHE A 51 15.14 6.90 0.03
CA PHE A 51 13.77 6.45 0.22
C PHE A 51 13.13 5.84 -1.03
N THR A 52 13.63 6.21 -2.21
CA THR A 52 13.15 5.73 -3.50
C THR A 52 14.06 4.64 -4.04
N SER A 53 13.46 3.73 -4.81
CA SER A 53 14.18 2.72 -5.57
C SER A 53 13.65 2.70 -7.00
N PRO A 54 14.08 3.65 -7.86
CA PRO A 54 13.51 3.80 -9.20
C PRO A 54 13.70 2.53 -10.03
N LEU A 55 12.60 2.00 -10.56
CA LEU A 55 12.59 0.79 -11.40
C LEU A 55 13.29 1.08 -12.74
N LEU A 56 14.34 0.33 -13.06
CA LEU A 56 15.03 0.42 -14.36
C LEU A 56 14.53 -0.61 -15.37
N ASP A 57 14.19 -1.82 -14.90
CA ASP A 57 13.75 -2.92 -15.74
C ASP A 57 12.83 -3.87 -14.96
N CYS A 58 11.96 -4.60 -15.68
CA CYS A 58 11.03 -5.58 -15.13
C CYS A 58 10.85 -6.75 -16.11
N GLU A 59 11.50 -7.89 -15.81
CA GLU A 59 11.25 -9.14 -16.55
C GLU A 59 10.11 -9.95 -15.89
N ILE A 60 9.05 -10.22 -16.66
CA ILE A 60 7.90 -11.02 -16.22
C ILE A 60 8.18 -12.50 -16.53
N VAL A 61 8.52 -13.27 -15.49
CA VAL A 61 8.60 -14.74 -15.57
C VAL A 61 7.79 -15.33 -14.43
N ALA A 62 6.85 -16.22 -14.75
CA ALA A 62 5.85 -16.74 -13.80
C ALA A 62 6.49 -17.54 -12.65
N ASP A 63 6.44 -17.01 -11.43
CA ASP A 63 6.86 -17.72 -10.22
C ASP A 63 5.64 -18.27 -9.44
N ARG A 64 5.71 -19.55 -9.07
CA ARG A 64 4.73 -20.24 -8.23
C ARG A 64 5.20 -20.39 -6.76
N THR A 65 6.44 -20.01 -6.43
CA THR A 65 7.10 -20.30 -5.15
C THR A 65 7.05 -19.16 -4.13
N ALA A 66 7.10 -17.89 -4.53
CA ALA A 66 6.86 -16.77 -3.61
C ALA A 66 5.50 -16.87 -2.89
N GLY A 67 4.51 -17.49 -3.55
CA GLY A 67 3.19 -17.73 -2.98
C GLY A 67 3.18 -18.74 -1.83
N SER A 68 4.06 -19.75 -1.82
CA SER A 68 4.07 -20.80 -0.79
C SER A 68 4.80 -20.36 0.49
N GLU A 69 5.90 -19.60 0.38
CA GLU A 69 6.61 -19.08 1.56
C GLU A 69 5.86 -17.96 2.29
N LEU A 70 4.97 -17.24 1.60
CA LEU A 70 4.12 -16.22 2.21
C LEU A 70 2.87 -16.79 2.90
N GLN A 71 2.46 -18.05 2.65
CA GLN A 71 1.26 -18.60 3.28
C GLN A 71 1.35 -18.66 4.82
N PRO A 72 2.45 -19.17 5.43
CA PRO A 72 2.55 -19.19 6.90
C PRO A 72 2.54 -17.78 7.51
N PHE A 73 3.15 -16.82 6.82
CA PHE A 73 3.15 -15.42 7.24
C PHE A 73 1.72 -14.84 7.17
N ARG A 74 1.04 -14.99 6.03
CA ARG A 74 -0.37 -14.58 5.90
C ARG A 74 -1.24 -15.21 6.98
N TYR A 75 -1.08 -16.51 7.24
CA TYR A 75 -1.85 -17.23 8.26
C TYR A 75 -1.66 -16.64 9.67
N LYS A 76 -0.41 -16.40 10.11
CA LYS A 76 -0.12 -15.79 11.42
C LYS A 76 -0.79 -14.43 11.58
N VAL A 77 -0.77 -13.61 10.53
CA VAL A 77 -1.41 -12.29 10.55
C VAL A 77 -2.93 -12.42 10.56
N SER A 78 -3.50 -13.31 9.74
CA SER A 78 -4.94 -13.60 9.74
C SER A 78 -5.43 -14.11 11.10
N GLU A 79 -4.66 -14.96 11.77
CA GLU A 79 -4.97 -15.46 13.11
C GLU A 79 -4.92 -14.34 14.15
N LEU A 80 -3.93 -13.44 14.07
CA LEU A 80 -3.88 -12.25 14.93
C LEU A 80 -5.12 -11.36 14.73
N ILE A 81 -5.49 -11.08 13.47
CA ILE A 81 -6.67 -10.28 13.15
C ILE A 81 -7.93 -10.94 13.73
N ALA A 82 -8.13 -12.24 13.49
CA ALA A 82 -9.28 -12.97 14.01
C ALA A 82 -9.38 -12.87 15.53
N ARG A 83 -8.29 -13.11 16.27
CA ARG A 83 -8.27 -12.99 17.73
C ARG A 83 -8.62 -11.58 18.22
N ARG A 84 -8.13 -10.54 17.54
CA ARG A 84 -8.42 -9.14 17.90
C ARG A 84 -9.87 -8.76 17.61
N THR A 85 -10.43 -9.28 16.53
CA THR A 85 -11.85 -9.09 16.22
C THR A 85 -12.75 -9.83 17.20
N GLU A 86 -12.45 -11.08 17.54
CA GLU A 86 -13.18 -11.86 18.56
C GLU A 86 -13.12 -11.22 19.95
N ALA A 87 -12.00 -10.56 20.28
CA ALA A 87 -11.84 -9.82 21.54
C ALA A 87 -12.63 -8.49 21.59
N GLY A 88 -13.21 -8.04 20.47
CA GLY A 88 -13.87 -6.74 20.36
C GLY A 88 -12.90 -5.56 20.37
N ASP A 89 -11.64 -5.78 19.94
CA ASP A 89 -10.66 -4.71 19.76
C ASP A 89 -10.88 -3.94 18.43
N ALA A 90 -11.44 -4.62 17.42
CA ALA A 90 -11.84 -4.06 16.13
C ALA A 90 -12.98 -4.88 15.53
N ASP A 91 -13.94 -4.26 14.86
CA ASP A 91 -15.03 -4.97 14.18
C ASP A 91 -14.55 -5.57 12.87
N HIS A 92 -13.64 -4.87 12.17
CA HIS A 92 -13.08 -5.33 10.91
C HIS A 92 -11.66 -4.79 10.71
N VAL A 93 -10.80 -5.61 10.11
CA VAL A 93 -9.42 -5.26 9.78
C VAL A 93 -9.08 -5.79 8.39
N ALA A 94 -8.66 -4.90 7.51
CA ALA A 94 -8.11 -5.25 6.20
C ALA A 94 -6.64 -4.84 6.12
N MET A 95 -5.85 -5.62 5.38
CA MET A 95 -4.41 -5.43 5.28
C MET A 95 -3.87 -5.69 3.88
N TYR A 96 -2.89 -4.88 3.49
CA TYR A 96 -2.06 -5.05 2.32
C TYR A 96 -0.58 -5.13 2.70
N PHE A 97 0.12 -6.15 2.23
CA PHE A 97 1.56 -6.29 2.38
C PHE A 97 2.24 -6.49 1.02
N ARG A 98 3.34 -5.78 0.79
CA ARG A 98 4.23 -6.00 -0.36
C ARG A 98 5.68 -5.73 0.00
N HIS A 99 6.54 -6.71 -0.18
CA HIS A 99 7.98 -6.49 -0.25
C HIS A 99 8.28 -5.74 -1.55
N LEU A 100 8.91 -4.56 -1.44
CA LEU A 100 8.99 -3.61 -2.56
C LEU A 100 10.07 -3.97 -3.57
N GLU A 101 11.14 -4.63 -3.13
CA GLU A 101 12.26 -5.05 -3.99
C GLU A 101 11.95 -6.36 -4.71
N SER A 102 11.43 -7.38 -4.03
CA SER A 102 11.14 -8.68 -4.64
C SER A 102 9.74 -8.78 -5.26
N GLY A 103 8.87 -7.81 -4.97
CA GLY A 103 7.47 -7.82 -5.39
C GLY A 103 6.57 -8.84 -4.68
N ALA A 104 7.12 -9.68 -3.80
CA ALA A 104 6.37 -10.67 -3.03
C ALA A 104 5.30 -9.98 -2.18
N SER A 105 4.04 -10.43 -2.27
CA SER A 105 2.91 -9.74 -1.65
C SER A 105 1.80 -10.69 -1.24
N PHE A 106 1.06 -10.32 -0.21
CA PHE A 106 -0.21 -10.94 0.16
C PHE A 106 -1.14 -9.87 0.71
N ASN A 107 -2.42 -10.22 0.85
CA ASN A 107 -3.42 -9.33 1.44
C ASN A 107 -4.48 -10.10 2.23
N ILE A 108 -5.20 -9.36 3.07
CA ILE A 108 -6.35 -9.80 3.85
C ILE A 108 -7.42 -8.74 3.58
N ASP A 109 -8.51 -9.14 2.93
CA ASP A 109 -9.65 -8.28 2.58
C ASP A 109 -9.31 -6.95 1.89
N ALA A 110 -8.27 -6.93 1.04
CA ALA A 110 -7.80 -5.67 0.45
C ALA A 110 -8.73 -5.02 -0.60
N GLN A 111 -9.86 -5.65 -0.92
CA GLN A 111 -10.93 -5.03 -1.73
C GLN A 111 -11.96 -4.31 -0.87
N GLU A 112 -11.94 -4.51 0.45
CA GLU A 112 -12.81 -3.80 1.37
C GLU A 112 -12.58 -2.29 1.26
N LYS A 113 -13.67 -1.53 1.28
CA LYS A 113 -13.67 -0.08 1.14
C LYS A 113 -13.70 0.62 2.50
N PHE A 114 -12.93 1.69 2.60
CA PHE A 114 -12.81 2.55 3.76
C PHE A 114 -12.81 4.02 3.35
N ILE A 115 -13.26 4.91 4.24
CA ILE A 115 -13.17 6.35 4.02
C ILE A 115 -11.72 6.76 4.33
N PRO A 116 -10.91 7.23 3.35
CA PRO A 116 -9.47 7.38 3.57
C PRO A 116 -9.13 8.48 4.59
N ALA A 117 -10.03 9.45 4.79
CA ALA A 117 -9.82 10.58 5.70
C ALA A 117 -8.48 11.30 5.42
N SER A 118 -7.63 11.49 6.45
CA SER A 118 -6.34 12.18 6.30
C SER A 118 -5.33 11.47 5.39
N LEU A 119 -5.61 10.26 4.92
CA LEU A 119 -4.85 9.61 3.85
C LEU A 119 -4.94 10.40 2.52
N LEU A 120 -6.03 11.14 2.27
CA LEU A 120 -6.19 12.02 1.09
C LEU A 120 -5.21 13.19 1.05
N LYS A 121 -4.45 13.44 2.12
CA LYS A 121 -3.35 14.41 2.10
C LYS A 121 -2.19 13.96 1.20
N ILE A 122 -2.05 12.65 0.94
CA ILE A 122 -1.03 12.14 0.02
C ILE A 122 -1.25 12.60 -1.43
N PRO A 123 -2.43 12.41 -2.06
CA PRO A 123 -2.66 12.92 -3.41
C PRO A 123 -2.54 14.46 -3.48
N VAL A 124 -2.92 15.20 -2.44
CA VAL A 124 -2.68 16.66 -2.38
C VAL A 124 -1.18 17.00 -2.39
N MET A 125 -0.37 16.30 -1.60
CA MET A 125 1.08 16.43 -1.65
C MET A 125 1.64 16.10 -3.04
N ILE A 126 1.19 14.98 -3.64
CA ILE A 126 1.62 14.56 -4.97
C ILE A 126 1.33 15.66 -5.99
N ALA A 127 0.15 16.28 -5.97
CA ALA A 127 -0.22 17.33 -6.91
C ALA A 127 0.69 18.56 -6.81
N TRP A 128 0.96 19.06 -5.59
CA TRP A 128 1.86 20.18 -5.39
C TRP A 128 3.31 19.86 -5.79
N LEU A 129 3.79 18.67 -5.46
CA LEU A 129 5.11 18.23 -5.86
C LEU A 129 5.19 18.02 -7.39
N LYS A 130 4.11 17.59 -8.04
CA LYS A 130 4.01 17.47 -9.51
C LYS A 130 4.16 18.82 -10.20
N ARG A 131 3.59 19.89 -9.62
CA ARG A 131 3.83 21.27 -10.08
C ARG A 131 5.30 21.66 -9.91
N ALA A 132 5.89 21.31 -8.77
CA ALA A 132 7.29 21.62 -8.47
C ALA A 132 8.30 20.95 -9.42
N GLU A 133 7.94 19.84 -10.08
CA GLU A 133 8.78 19.24 -11.14
C GLU A 133 9.00 20.16 -12.33
N ARG A 134 7.97 20.96 -12.66
CA ARG A 134 7.99 21.88 -13.80
C ARG A 134 8.57 23.23 -13.40
N ASP A 135 8.27 23.66 -12.17
CA ASP A 135 8.71 24.94 -11.62
C ASP A 135 8.94 24.81 -10.10
N GLN A 136 10.20 24.69 -9.69
CA GLN A 136 10.56 24.55 -8.28
C GLN A 136 10.20 25.79 -7.44
N THR A 137 10.01 26.97 -8.06
CA THR A 137 9.66 28.20 -7.33
C THR A 137 8.28 28.11 -6.68
N VAL A 138 7.42 27.18 -7.15
CA VAL A 138 6.13 26.86 -6.55
C VAL A 138 6.27 26.55 -5.06
N LEU A 139 7.31 25.83 -4.66
CA LEU A 139 7.53 25.46 -3.24
C LEU A 139 7.86 26.66 -2.35
N GLY A 140 8.42 27.73 -2.94
CA GLY A 140 8.73 28.98 -2.25
C GLY A 140 7.57 29.97 -2.18
N ARG A 141 6.46 29.73 -2.92
CA ARG A 141 5.27 30.58 -2.84
C ARG A 141 4.69 30.55 -1.43
N THR A 142 4.20 31.68 -0.96
CA THR A 142 3.66 31.81 0.40
C THR A 142 2.16 32.05 0.40
N PHE A 143 1.45 31.38 1.32
CA PHE A 143 0.05 31.66 1.62
C PHE A 143 -0.10 32.11 3.07
N ARG A 144 -0.98 33.08 3.30
CA ARG A 144 -1.32 33.57 4.64
C ARG A 144 -2.48 32.77 5.18
N TYR A 145 -2.33 32.22 6.38
CA TYR A 145 -3.44 31.62 7.11
C TYR A 145 -4.17 32.71 7.89
N ASP A 146 -5.48 32.88 7.69
CA ASP A 146 -6.25 33.93 8.37
C ASP A 146 -6.64 33.55 9.80
N GLY A 147 -6.83 32.25 10.09
CA GLY A 147 -7.36 31.76 11.35
C GLY A 147 -8.88 31.88 11.49
N ALA A 148 -9.63 32.12 10.40
CA ALA A 148 -11.09 32.28 10.46
C ALA A 148 -11.81 30.97 10.83
N THR A 149 -11.24 29.83 10.44
CA THR A 149 -11.72 28.49 10.83
C THR A 149 -10.53 27.61 11.18
N ASP A 150 -10.60 26.95 12.34
CA ASP A 150 -9.65 25.92 12.73
C ASP A 150 -10.16 24.54 12.29
N TRP A 151 -9.68 24.10 11.12
CA TRP A 151 -10.00 22.81 10.54
C TRP A 151 -9.36 21.63 11.30
N SER A 152 -8.42 21.90 12.21
CA SER A 152 -7.80 20.89 13.07
C SER A 152 -8.54 20.69 14.39
N ALA A 153 -9.44 21.61 14.76
CA ALA A 153 -10.29 21.51 15.95
C ALA A 153 -11.12 20.21 16.04
N PRO A 154 -11.69 19.64 14.95
CA PRO A 154 -12.47 18.40 15.04
C PRO A 154 -11.63 17.10 15.05
N GLN A 155 -10.30 17.14 14.81
CA GLN A 155 -9.47 15.92 14.83
C GLN A 155 -9.46 15.30 16.23
N ALA A 156 -9.65 13.99 16.34
CA ALA A 156 -9.48 13.26 17.60
C ALA A 156 -8.00 13.08 17.93
N ILE A 157 -7.16 12.72 16.94
CA ILE A 157 -5.70 12.75 17.06
C ILE A 157 -5.20 14.16 16.68
N LYS A 158 -4.77 14.92 17.70
CA LYS A 158 -4.34 16.31 17.53
C LYS A 158 -2.97 16.43 16.83
N PRO A 159 -2.84 17.35 15.86
CA PRO A 159 -1.54 17.65 15.26
C PRO A 159 -0.59 18.24 16.31
N ARG A 160 0.68 17.81 16.30
CA ARG A 160 1.71 18.32 17.22
C ARG A 160 1.99 19.82 17.03
N LYS A 161 1.84 20.32 15.80
CA LYS A 161 1.94 21.74 15.45
C LYS A 161 0.85 22.08 14.44
N THR A 162 0.26 23.24 14.60
CA THR A 162 -0.71 23.83 13.68
C THR A 162 -0.20 25.14 13.10
N LEU A 163 -0.87 25.65 12.08
CA LEU A 163 -0.69 27.02 11.61
C LEU A 163 -1.09 28.04 12.68
N THR A 164 -0.38 29.16 12.70
CA THR A 164 -0.66 30.31 13.57
C THR A 164 -1.47 31.33 12.77
N PRO A 165 -2.60 31.84 13.31
CA PRO A 165 -3.39 32.87 12.65
C PRO A 165 -2.54 34.08 12.22
N HIS A 166 -2.86 34.60 11.04
CA HIS A 166 -2.22 35.72 10.36
C HIS A 166 -0.76 35.53 9.94
N ALA A 167 -0.15 34.36 10.17
CA ALA A 167 1.18 34.04 9.68
C ALA A 167 1.17 33.57 8.22
N SER A 168 2.31 33.74 7.54
CA SER A 168 2.53 33.27 6.18
C SER A 168 3.45 32.06 6.15
N TYR A 169 3.14 31.09 5.31
CA TYR A 169 3.86 29.82 5.19
C TYR A 169 4.17 29.53 3.72
N THR A 170 5.35 28.99 3.45
CA THR A 170 5.67 28.51 2.10
C THR A 170 4.87 27.25 1.79
N VAL A 171 4.63 26.99 0.50
CA VAL A 171 4.03 25.72 0.05
C VAL A 171 4.82 24.52 0.59
N ASP A 172 6.16 24.59 0.63
CA ASP A 172 7.01 23.55 1.21
C ASP A 172 6.67 23.25 2.69
N ASP A 173 6.56 24.30 3.53
CA ASP A 173 6.24 24.16 4.95
C ASP A 173 4.80 23.67 5.15
N LEU A 174 3.87 24.15 4.32
CA LEU A 174 2.48 23.70 4.36
C LEU A 174 2.37 22.19 4.03
N ILE A 175 3.06 21.71 3.00
CA ILE A 175 3.09 20.28 2.66
C ILE A 175 3.70 19.48 3.82
N PHE A 176 4.84 19.95 4.36
CA PHE A 176 5.49 19.28 5.47
C PHE A 176 4.56 19.16 6.69
N ARG A 177 3.89 20.24 7.10
CA ARG A 177 2.96 20.23 8.24
C ARG A 177 1.73 19.37 7.99
N MET A 178 1.16 19.46 6.78
CA MET A 178 0.03 18.63 6.35
C MET A 178 0.38 17.14 6.48
N ILE A 179 1.59 16.73 6.10
CA ILE A 179 2.00 15.32 6.14
C ILE A 179 2.47 14.93 7.54
N ALA A 180 3.52 15.57 8.06
CA ALA A 180 4.22 15.18 9.27
C ALA A 180 3.37 15.35 10.53
N TYR A 181 2.53 16.39 10.58
CA TYR A 181 1.67 16.66 11.73
C TYR A 181 0.20 16.36 11.46
N SER A 182 -0.17 16.01 10.22
CA SER A 182 -1.56 15.84 9.83
C SER A 182 -2.41 17.11 10.05
N ASP A 183 -1.80 18.31 9.94
CA ASP A 183 -2.47 19.59 10.16
C ASP A 183 -3.54 19.86 9.08
N ASN A 184 -4.80 19.94 9.49
CA ASN A 184 -5.93 20.20 8.60
C ASN A 184 -5.97 21.65 8.12
N ASN A 185 -5.39 22.61 8.85
CA ASN A 185 -5.33 24.00 8.41
C ASN A 185 -4.35 24.13 7.23
N ALA A 186 -3.21 23.45 7.30
CA ALA A 186 -2.27 23.37 6.19
C ALA A 186 -2.86 22.66 4.97
N TRP A 187 -3.56 21.54 5.19
CA TRP A 187 -4.28 20.83 4.12
C TRP A 187 -5.31 21.73 3.43
N ARG A 188 -6.16 22.42 4.21
CA ARG A 188 -7.19 23.30 3.66
C ARG A 188 -6.58 24.43 2.84
N LEU A 189 -5.55 25.10 3.38
CA LEU A 189 -4.90 26.21 2.68
C LEU A 189 -4.25 25.77 1.36
N LEU A 190 -3.68 24.57 1.31
CA LEU A 190 -3.17 23.98 0.06
C LEU A 190 -4.28 23.63 -0.92
N LEU A 191 -5.40 23.10 -0.43
CA LEU A 191 -6.55 22.73 -1.26
C LEU A 191 -7.25 23.95 -1.86
N ASP A 192 -7.35 25.05 -1.10
CA ASP A 192 -7.91 26.32 -1.56
C ASP A 192 -7.10 26.96 -2.70
N ASN A 193 -5.82 26.57 -2.84
CA ASN A 193 -4.88 27.16 -3.78
C ASN A 193 -4.42 26.16 -4.86
N ILE A 194 -5.15 25.06 -5.04
CA ILE A 194 -4.89 24.07 -6.09
C ILE A 194 -6.11 23.92 -7.00
N ASP A 195 -5.87 23.73 -8.30
CA ASP A 195 -6.88 23.27 -9.24
C ASP A 195 -7.26 21.81 -8.91
N THR A 196 -8.50 21.57 -8.50
CA THR A 196 -8.98 20.25 -8.09
C THR A 196 -8.93 19.22 -9.22
N ARG A 197 -8.94 19.67 -10.49
CA ARG A 197 -8.75 18.78 -11.65
C ARG A 197 -7.41 18.06 -11.64
N GLU A 198 -6.40 18.61 -10.96
CA GLU A 198 -5.11 17.94 -10.77
C GLU A 198 -5.22 16.75 -9.82
N LEU A 199 -6.13 16.80 -8.84
CA LEU A 199 -6.41 15.67 -7.95
C LEU A 199 -7.18 14.57 -8.69
N ASP A 200 -8.17 14.97 -9.51
CA ASP A 200 -8.93 14.03 -10.34
C ASP A 200 -8.02 13.29 -11.32
N ALA A 201 -7.08 14.01 -11.95
CA ALA A 201 -6.09 13.42 -12.85
C ALA A 201 -5.20 12.38 -12.15
N ILE A 202 -4.73 12.65 -10.93
CA ILE A 202 -3.92 11.70 -10.16
C ILE A 202 -4.70 10.40 -9.87
N VAL A 203 -5.95 10.54 -9.43
CA VAL A 203 -6.79 9.38 -9.11
C VAL A 203 -7.09 8.56 -10.36
N ALA A 204 -7.39 9.21 -11.49
CA ALA A 204 -7.61 8.58 -12.78
C ALA A 204 -6.35 7.89 -13.33
N ASP A 205 -5.20 8.56 -13.33
CA ASP A 205 -3.93 8.03 -13.83
C ASP A 205 -3.49 6.77 -13.06
N LEU A 206 -3.79 6.73 -11.75
CA LEU A 206 -3.48 5.60 -10.89
C LEU A 206 -4.58 4.54 -10.86
N ASN A 207 -5.65 4.72 -11.64
CA ASN A 207 -6.82 3.84 -11.73
C ASN A 207 -7.39 3.51 -10.34
N VAL A 208 -7.53 4.55 -9.51
CA VAL A 208 -8.14 4.47 -8.18
C VAL A 208 -9.60 4.86 -8.34
N ASP A 209 -10.52 3.94 -8.01
CA ASP A 209 -11.96 4.18 -7.98
C ASP A 209 -12.30 5.04 -6.74
N PHE A 210 -12.30 6.37 -6.92
CA PHE A 210 -12.60 7.35 -5.89
C PHE A 210 -12.99 8.70 -6.53
N ASP A 211 -13.97 9.38 -5.95
CA ASP A 211 -14.41 10.72 -6.32
C ASP A 211 -13.90 11.76 -5.29
N PRO A 212 -12.86 12.56 -5.64
CA PRO A 212 -12.35 13.60 -4.75
C PRO A 212 -13.38 14.63 -4.31
N SER A 213 -14.43 14.86 -5.10
CA SER A 213 -15.51 15.81 -4.75
C SER A 213 -16.39 15.30 -3.61
N GLN A 214 -16.40 13.99 -3.38
CA GLN A 214 -17.16 13.31 -2.33
C GLN A 214 -16.25 12.78 -1.21
N ALA A 215 -15.09 13.40 -0.99
CA ALA A 215 -14.06 12.93 -0.05
C ALA A 215 -14.52 12.67 1.40
N ALA A 216 -15.66 13.22 1.83
CA ALA A 216 -16.20 13.02 3.17
C ALA A 216 -16.95 11.69 3.34
N THR A 217 -17.47 11.12 2.24
CA THR A 217 -18.41 9.99 2.21
C THR A 217 -17.96 8.86 1.28
N ASP A 218 -17.20 9.19 0.23
CA ASP A 218 -16.70 8.19 -0.70
C ASP A 218 -15.54 7.39 -0.09
N SER A 219 -15.36 6.19 -0.61
CA SER A 219 -14.48 5.17 -0.06
C SER A 219 -13.69 4.46 -1.14
N MET A 220 -12.48 4.03 -0.80
CA MET A 220 -11.62 3.29 -1.73
C MET A 220 -11.07 2.03 -1.07
N SER A 221 -10.64 1.08 -1.89
CA SER A 221 -10.09 -0.16 -1.38
C SER A 221 -8.65 -0.02 -0.89
N VAL A 222 -8.28 -0.85 0.09
CA VAL A 222 -6.90 -0.96 0.61
C VAL A 222 -5.90 -1.17 -0.54
N LYS A 223 -6.26 -2.04 -1.49
CA LYS A 223 -5.44 -2.32 -2.67
C LYS A 223 -5.29 -1.10 -3.58
N ALA A 224 -6.36 -0.35 -3.82
CA ALA A 224 -6.30 0.85 -4.66
C ALA A 224 -5.39 1.91 -4.02
N TYR A 225 -5.54 2.15 -2.70
CA TYR A 225 -4.71 3.12 -1.99
C TYR A 225 -3.21 2.77 -1.98
N SER A 226 -2.86 1.47 -2.05
CA SER A 226 -1.46 1.03 -2.14
C SER A 226 -0.72 1.62 -3.36
N SER A 227 -1.43 1.99 -4.43
CA SER A 227 -0.84 2.56 -5.64
C SER A 227 -0.11 3.88 -5.39
N PHE A 228 -0.61 4.75 -4.50
CA PHE A 228 0.04 6.02 -4.17
C PHE A 228 1.46 5.81 -3.63
N TYR A 229 1.63 4.87 -2.69
CA TYR A 229 2.95 4.55 -2.14
C TYR A 229 3.86 3.85 -3.16
N ARG A 230 3.30 2.97 -4.00
CA ARG A 230 4.06 2.28 -5.03
C ARG A 230 4.65 3.25 -6.06
N VAL A 231 3.89 4.25 -6.50
CA VAL A 231 4.41 5.22 -7.49
C VAL A 231 5.39 6.21 -6.88
N LEU A 232 5.24 6.54 -5.59
CA LEU A 232 6.22 7.33 -4.86
C LEU A 232 7.55 6.58 -4.73
N TYR A 233 7.52 5.33 -4.22
CA TYR A 233 8.71 4.52 -4.01
C TYR A 233 9.50 4.26 -5.30
N ASN A 234 8.79 3.92 -6.38
CA ASN A 234 9.42 3.62 -7.66
C ASN A 234 9.73 4.87 -8.50
N ALA A 235 9.36 6.08 -8.03
CA ALA A 235 9.48 7.34 -8.78
C ALA A 235 8.93 7.25 -10.22
N THR A 236 7.75 6.64 -10.36
CA THR A 236 7.09 6.41 -11.67
C THR A 236 5.98 7.41 -11.98
N TYR A 237 5.53 8.18 -10.99
CA TYR A 237 4.54 9.24 -11.19
C TYR A 237 5.13 10.63 -10.93
N LEU A 238 5.87 10.77 -9.84
CA LEU A 238 6.76 11.91 -9.62
C LEU A 238 8.18 11.60 -10.11
N ASN A 239 8.93 12.62 -10.49
CA ASN A 239 10.36 12.55 -10.72
C ASN A 239 11.09 12.17 -9.41
N ARG A 240 12.33 11.75 -9.54
CA ARG A 240 13.11 11.19 -8.42
C ARG A 240 13.26 12.16 -7.24
N GLU A 241 13.56 13.41 -7.54
CA GLU A 241 13.74 14.45 -6.53
C GLU A 241 12.47 14.68 -5.72
N MET A 242 11.33 14.76 -6.40
CA MET A 242 10.02 15.00 -5.77
C MET A 242 9.48 13.75 -5.06
N SER A 243 9.69 12.55 -5.60
CA SER A 243 9.38 11.29 -4.90
C SER A 243 10.20 11.13 -3.61
N GLU A 244 11.50 11.42 -3.65
CA GLU A 244 12.35 11.42 -2.45
C GLU A 244 11.86 12.42 -1.41
N LYS A 245 11.53 13.62 -1.86
CA LYS A 245 10.99 14.68 -1.00
C LYS A 245 9.68 14.26 -0.35
N ALA A 246 8.77 13.66 -1.10
CA ALA A 246 7.50 13.13 -0.60
C ALA A 246 7.72 12.07 0.49
N LEU A 247 8.56 11.07 0.24
CA LEU A 247 8.84 10.00 1.20
C LEU A 247 9.62 10.50 2.41
N ARG A 248 10.49 11.52 2.26
CA ARG A 248 11.14 12.20 3.37
C ARG A 248 10.14 12.89 4.29
N TYR A 249 9.12 13.56 3.74
CA TYR A 249 8.05 14.14 4.55
C TYR A 249 7.23 13.08 5.28
N LEU A 250 6.86 12.00 4.59
CA LEU A 250 6.18 10.85 5.20
C LEU A 250 7.03 10.19 6.31
N SER A 251 8.36 10.17 6.16
CA SER A 251 9.29 9.65 7.18
C SER A 251 9.39 10.51 8.44
N SER A 252 8.81 11.71 8.41
CA SER A 252 8.77 12.64 9.55
C SER A 252 7.49 12.54 10.37
N VAL A 253 6.57 11.64 9.99
CA VAL A 253 5.36 11.34 10.78
C VAL A 253 5.75 10.60 12.05
N ASP A 254 5.30 11.12 13.20
CA ASP A 254 5.64 10.60 14.55
C ASP A 254 4.42 9.97 15.24
N PHE A 255 3.60 9.22 14.48
CA PHE A 255 2.46 8.50 15.02
C PHE A 255 2.91 7.15 15.59
N ARG A 256 3.26 7.14 16.88
CA ARG A 256 3.85 5.97 17.56
C ARG A 256 2.83 4.91 17.98
N ASP A 257 1.55 5.20 17.92
CA ASP A 257 0.52 4.26 18.37
C ASP A 257 0.20 3.19 17.32
N GLY A 258 0.62 3.37 16.06
CA GLY A 258 0.40 2.43 14.95
C GLY A 258 1.69 1.75 14.44
N ILE A 259 1.94 1.81 13.13
CA ILE A 259 3.01 1.09 12.44
C ILE A 259 4.38 1.40 13.05
N LEU A 260 4.68 2.68 13.31
CA LEU A 260 5.96 3.11 13.87
C LEU A 260 6.21 2.51 15.27
N GLY A 261 5.17 2.31 16.09
CA GLY A 261 5.30 1.65 17.40
C GLY A 261 5.43 0.13 17.32
N GLY A 262 5.22 -0.46 16.14
CA GLY A 262 5.35 -1.89 15.90
C GLY A 262 6.77 -2.32 15.53
N VAL A 263 7.63 -1.37 15.14
CA VAL A 263 9.00 -1.65 14.67
C VAL A 263 10.06 -1.25 15.71
N PRO A 264 11.27 -1.85 15.67
CA PRO A 264 12.38 -1.44 16.53
C PRO A 264 12.76 0.04 16.37
N ALA A 265 13.27 0.63 17.45
CA ALA A 265 13.79 2.00 17.41
C ALA A 265 14.90 2.15 16.36
N GLY A 266 14.89 3.27 15.64
CA GLY A 266 15.87 3.57 14.58
C GLY A 266 15.46 3.06 13.18
N VAL A 267 14.48 2.17 13.09
CA VAL A 267 13.88 1.81 11.79
C VAL A 267 13.12 3.01 11.24
N THR A 268 13.44 3.39 10.01
CA THR A 268 12.71 4.47 9.34
C THR A 268 11.40 3.95 8.78
N VAL A 269 10.32 4.69 9.01
CA VAL A 269 8.98 4.40 8.48
C VAL A 269 8.45 5.66 7.81
N ALA A 270 8.19 5.59 6.51
CA ALA A 270 7.48 6.64 5.78
C ALA A 270 5.99 6.31 5.76
N SER A 271 5.21 6.85 6.69
CA SER A 271 3.79 6.52 6.85
C SER A 271 2.87 7.74 6.85
N LYS A 272 1.57 7.45 6.75
CA LYS A 272 0.49 8.39 7.01
C LYS A 272 -0.67 7.62 7.61
N PHE A 273 -1.24 8.16 8.68
CA PHE A 273 -2.47 7.68 9.29
C PHE A 273 -3.67 8.55 8.91
N GLY A 274 -4.87 7.98 9.01
CA GLY A 274 -6.14 8.66 8.85
C GLY A 274 -7.15 8.16 9.86
N GLU A 275 -7.96 9.07 10.40
CA GLU A 275 -9.04 8.76 11.33
C GLU A 275 -10.35 9.37 10.85
N LYS A 276 -11.45 8.67 11.10
CA LYS A 276 -12.81 9.15 10.84
C LYS A 276 -13.75 8.58 11.89
N THR A 277 -14.67 9.40 12.35
CA THR A 277 -15.85 8.94 13.09
C THR A 277 -17.05 9.11 12.17
N LEU A 278 -17.81 8.05 11.96
CA LEU A 278 -19.10 8.06 11.30
C LEU A 278 -20.17 8.37 12.36
N GLU A 279 -20.62 9.61 12.43
CA GLU A 279 -21.49 10.07 13.54
C GLU A 279 -22.80 9.29 13.63
N GLU A 280 -23.40 8.93 12.49
CA GLU A 280 -24.68 8.21 12.44
C GLU A 280 -24.62 6.79 13.05
N SER A 281 -23.49 6.10 12.87
CA SER A 281 -23.31 4.73 13.36
C SER A 281 -22.47 4.63 14.63
N GLY A 282 -21.74 5.69 14.97
CA GLY A 282 -20.72 5.68 16.03
C GLY A 282 -19.49 4.84 15.67
N ILE A 283 -19.37 4.35 14.43
CA ILE A 283 -18.21 3.59 13.97
C ILE A 283 -17.03 4.54 13.81
N ARG A 284 -15.87 4.09 14.29
CA ARG A 284 -14.58 4.74 14.14
C ARG A 284 -13.72 3.95 13.17
N GLU A 285 -13.10 4.67 12.27
CA GLU A 285 -12.16 4.17 11.29
C GLU A 285 -10.78 4.74 11.60
N LEU A 286 -9.78 3.86 11.78
CA LEU A 286 -8.38 4.25 11.93
C LEU A 286 -7.54 3.45 10.96
N HIS A 287 -6.74 4.15 10.17
CA HIS A 287 -5.99 3.58 9.07
C HIS A 287 -4.56 4.06 9.14
N GLU A 288 -3.62 3.22 8.76
CA GLU A 288 -2.25 3.63 8.52
C GLU A 288 -1.66 2.86 7.33
N PHE A 289 -1.02 3.61 6.45
CA PHE A 289 -0.21 3.06 5.37
C PHE A 289 1.20 3.60 5.50
N GLY A 290 2.20 2.78 5.22
CA GLY A 290 3.57 3.24 5.15
C GLY A 290 4.56 2.25 4.57
N ILE A 291 5.71 2.77 4.20
CA ILE A 291 6.87 1.99 3.80
C ILE A 291 7.79 1.87 5.01
N VAL A 292 8.10 0.64 5.38
CA VAL A 292 9.08 0.32 6.42
C VAL A 292 10.40 -0.02 5.74
N TYR A 293 11.45 0.76 6.04
CA TYR A 293 12.80 0.53 5.52
C TYR A 293 13.52 -0.49 6.40
N HIS A 294 13.15 -1.75 6.23
CA HIS A 294 13.73 -2.87 6.95
C HIS A 294 15.14 -3.20 6.41
N PRO A 295 16.10 -3.61 7.26
CA PRO A 295 17.49 -3.92 6.82
C PRO A 295 17.61 -5.02 5.76
N ARG A 296 16.56 -5.82 5.57
CA ARG A 296 16.51 -6.92 4.61
C ARG A 296 15.74 -6.60 3.32
N GLY A 297 15.25 -5.36 3.21
CA GLY A 297 14.51 -4.87 2.06
C GLY A 297 13.26 -4.12 2.48
N ALA A 298 12.96 -3.02 1.78
CA ALA A 298 11.81 -2.18 2.13
C ALA A 298 10.48 -2.90 1.84
N TYR A 299 9.47 -2.70 2.69
CA TYR A 299 8.13 -3.24 2.45
C TYR A 299 7.05 -2.19 2.67
N LEU A 300 5.98 -2.26 1.87
CA LEU A 300 4.76 -1.49 2.02
C LEU A 300 3.77 -2.27 2.89
N LEU A 301 3.26 -1.61 3.91
CA LEU A 301 2.24 -2.12 4.82
C LEU A 301 1.08 -1.12 4.87
N GLY A 302 -0.12 -1.60 4.57
CA GLY A 302 -1.36 -0.86 4.76
C GLY A 302 -2.28 -1.63 5.68
N ILE A 303 -2.77 -0.99 6.74
CA ILE A 303 -3.70 -1.57 7.71
C ILE A 303 -4.87 -0.60 7.85
N MET A 304 -6.08 -1.08 7.57
CA MET A 304 -7.32 -0.32 7.70
C MET A 304 -8.25 -1.04 8.67
N THR A 305 -8.80 -0.30 9.63
CA THR A 305 -9.61 -0.86 10.72
C THR A 305 -10.92 -0.10 10.88
N LYS A 306 -11.98 -0.82 11.24
CA LYS A 306 -13.28 -0.31 11.72
C LYS A 306 -13.49 -0.83 13.14
N GLY A 307 -14.04 0.00 14.02
CA GLY A 307 -14.37 -0.37 15.40
C GLY A 307 -15.01 0.77 16.16
N HIS A 308 -14.89 0.77 17.48
CA HIS A 308 -15.54 1.77 18.34
C HIS A 308 -14.59 2.58 19.23
N ASP A 309 -13.29 2.22 19.26
CA ASP A 309 -12.30 2.87 20.13
C ASP A 309 -10.95 3.06 19.41
N PHE A 310 -10.49 4.30 19.31
CA PHE A 310 -9.26 4.62 18.57
C PHE A 310 -8.00 4.01 19.21
N ALA A 311 -7.94 3.89 20.54
CA ALA A 311 -6.77 3.34 21.21
C ALA A 311 -6.66 1.82 20.98
N ARG A 312 -7.80 1.11 20.98
CA ARG A 312 -7.84 -0.32 20.61
C ARG A 312 -7.45 -0.53 19.15
N LEU A 313 -8.04 0.25 18.23
CA LEU A 313 -7.70 0.19 16.81
C LEU A 313 -6.21 0.46 16.55
N ALA A 314 -5.64 1.47 17.22
CA ALA A 314 -4.22 1.77 17.12
C ALA A 314 -3.36 0.60 17.63
N SER A 315 -3.74 0.00 18.77
CA SER A 315 -3.03 -1.18 19.30
C SER A 315 -3.06 -2.36 18.32
N VAL A 316 -4.18 -2.60 17.63
CA VAL A 316 -4.29 -3.63 16.58
C VAL A 316 -3.32 -3.33 15.43
N ILE A 317 -3.27 -2.10 14.92
CA ILE A 317 -2.34 -1.67 13.87
C ILE A 317 -0.88 -1.93 14.30
N ARG A 318 -0.53 -1.54 15.53
CA ARG A 318 0.81 -1.69 16.09
C ARG A 318 1.23 -3.16 16.22
N GLU A 319 0.34 -4.02 16.68
CA GLU A 319 0.61 -5.44 16.84
C GLU A 319 0.79 -6.16 15.51
N ILE A 320 -0.05 -5.84 14.52
CA ILE A 320 0.11 -6.34 13.16
C ILE A 320 1.45 -5.90 12.59
N SER A 321 1.81 -4.62 12.74
CA SER A 321 3.12 -4.10 12.31
C SER A 321 4.28 -4.88 12.95
N ARG A 322 4.20 -5.19 14.24
CA ARG A 322 5.21 -5.98 14.95
C ARG A 322 5.36 -7.40 14.40
N VAL A 323 4.25 -8.09 14.18
CA VAL A 323 4.27 -9.44 13.59
C VAL A 323 4.84 -9.39 12.18
N VAL A 324 4.40 -8.44 11.35
CA VAL A 324 4.92 -8.24 10.00
C VAL A 324 6.43 -8.01 10.00
N TYR A 325 6.94 -7.11 10.84
CA TYR A 325 8.38 -6.84 10.95
C TYR A 325 9.16 -8.10 11.33
N SER A 326 8.66 -8.86 12.33
CA SER A 326 9.27 -10.11 12.78
C SER A 326 9.30 -11.19 11.69
N GLU A 327 8.23 -11.31 10.89
CA GLU A 327 8.19 -12.28 9.79
C GLU A 327 9.13 -11.89 8.64
N VAL A 328 9.23 -10.60 8.30
CA VAL A 328 10.22 -10.13 7.31
C VAL A 328 11.65 -10.39 7.81
N SER A 329 11.90 -10.25 9.11
CA SER A 329 13.19 -10.62 9.72
C SER A 329 13.51 -12.11 9.60
N SER A 330 12.50 -13.01 9.63
CA SER A 330 12.71 -14.47 9.70
C SER A 330 12.71 -15.17 8.34
N GLN A 331 11.98 -14.68 7.34
CA GLN A 331 11.81 -15.38 6.06
C GLN A 331 13.06 -15.34 5.16
N ARG A 332 13.37 -16.41 4.41
CA ARG A 332 14.55 -16.44 3.52
C ARG A 332 14.35 -15.66 2.21
N VAL A 333 13.15 -15.66 1.63
CA VAL A 333 12.81 -14.95 0.36
C VAL A 333 12.95 -13.42 0.45
N MET A 334 12.98 -12.86 1.66
CA MET A 334 13.20 -11.42 1.90
C MET A 334 14.69 -11.10 2.04
N ARG A 335 15.59 -11.67 1.22
CA ARG A 335 16.97 -11.18 1.13
C ARG A 335 17.09 -10.45 -0.20
N ALA A 336 17.45 -9.17 -0.16
CA ALA A 336 18.16 -8.57 -1.27
C ALA A 336 19.49 -9.35 -1.42
N GLU A 337 19.75 -9.88 -2.61
CA GLU A 337 21.06 -10.47 -2.93
C GLU A 337 22.12 -9.40 -3.16
#